data_AF-A0A528CC67-F1
#
_entry.id   AF-A0A528CC67-F1
#
_cell.length_a   1.000
_cell.length_b   1.000
_cell.length_c   1.000
_cell.angle_alpha   90.00
_cell.angle_beta   90.00
_cell.angle_gamma   90.00
#
_symmetry.space_group_name_H-M   'P 1'
#
loop_
_entity.id
_entity.type
_entity.pdbx_description
1 polymer ?
#
loop_
_entity_poly.entity_id
_entity_poly.type
_entity_poly.pdbx_seq_one_letter_code
_entity_poly.pdbx_strand_id
1 'polypeptide(L)' 'AYGAACSEVSVDTLTGEYMVERTDILHETGRSLNRAIDLGQVEGGFIQGMGWLTTEELWWDDKGRLRTHAP' A
#
# COMPACT_ATOMS: atom_id res chain seq x y z
N ALA A 1 -2.80 -0.55 -19.05
CA ALA A 1 -3.45 0.25 -18.02
C ALA A 1 -2.53 1.42 -17.71
N TYR A 2 -3.09 2.63 -17.61
CA TYR A 2 -2.37 3.82 -17.20
C TYR A 2 -2.99 4.34 -15.91
N GLY A 3 -2.21 5.00 -15.07
CA GLY A 3 -2.74 5.58 -13.85
C GLY A 3 -1.74 6.48 -13.17
N ALA A 4 -2.24 7.25 -12.21
CA ALA A 4 -1.47 8.12 -11.34
C ALA A 4 -2.10 8.10 -9.95
N ALA A 5 -1.26 8.24 -8.93
CA ALA A 5 -1.69 8.43 -7.55
C ALA A 5 -0.92 9.60 -6.93
N CYS A 6 -1.60 10.36 -6.08
CA CYS A 6 -1.00 11.41 -5.27
C CYS A 6 -1.43 11.20 -3.82
N SER A 7 -0.47 11.18 -2.90
CA SER A 7 -0.72 10.97 -1.48
C SER A 7 -0.12 12.11 -0.67
N GLU A 8 -0.86 12.56 0.33
CA GLU A 8 -0.43 13.52 1.35
C GLU A 8 -0.22 12.78 2.67
N VAL A 9 0.92 13.04 3.33
CA VAL A 9 1.34 12.32 4.52
C VAL A 9 1.92 13.30 5.54
N SER A 10 1.49 13.16 6.79
CA SER A 10 2.09 13.82 7.96
C SER A 10 3.08 12.88 8.62
N VAL A 11 4.28 13.36 8.97
CA VAL A 11 5.32 12.56 9.63
C VAL A 11 5.75 13.21 10.93
N ASP A 12 5.71 12.46 12.03
CA ASP A 12 6.33 12.86 13.29
C ASP A 12 7.84 12.64 13.18
N THR A 13 8.59 13.73 13.22
CA THR A 13 10.05 13.72 13.04
C THR A 13 10.83 13.24 14.27
N LEU A 14 10.17 13.12 15.43
CA LEU A 14 10.77 12.61 16.66
C LEU A 14 10.62 11.09 16.80
N THR A 15 9.48 10.54 16.39
CA THR A 15 9.17 9.10 16.51
C THR A 15 9.36 8.32 15.22
N GLY A 16 9.26 8.99 14.07
CA GLY A 16 9.24 8.34 12.75
C GLY A 16 7.86 7.78 12.37
N GLU A 17 6.84 7.96 13.20
CA GLU A 17 5.46 7.60 12.88
C GLU A 17 4.92 8.51 11.77
N TYR A 18 4.01 7.98 10.96
CA TYR A 18 3.37 8.75 9.89
C TYR A 18 1.87 8.45 9.79
N MET A 19 1.12 9.41 9.25
CA MET A 19 -0.30 9.30 8.94
C MET A 19 -0.54 9.70 7.49
N VAL A 20 -1.23 8.84 6.73
CA VAL A 20 -1.68 9.19 5.38
C VAL A 20 -2.98 9.98 5.50
N GLU A 21 -2.91 11.28 5.21
CA GLU A 21 -4.06 12.20 5.34
C GLU A 21 -5.05 12.00 4.19
N ARG A 22 -4.51 11.81 2.98
CA ARG A 22 -5.31 11.68 1.76
C ARG A 22 -4.54 10.96 0.67
N THR A 23 -5.27 10.23 -0.17
CA THR A 23 -4.77 9.74 -1.45
C THR A 23 -5.83 9.93 -2.53
N ASP A 24 -5.43 10.46 -3.68
CA ASP A 24 -6.24 10.54 -4.90
C ASP A 24 -5.63 9.60 -5.95
N ILE A 25 -6.46 8.73 -6.55
CA ILE A 25 -6.03 7.76 -7.56
C ILE A 25 -6.87 7.94 -8.83
N LEU A 26 -6.18 8.09 -9.96
CA LEU A 26 -6.76 7.99 -11.28
C LEU A 26 -6.22 6.72 -11.95
N HIS A 27 -7.10 5.83 -12.38
CA HIS A 27 -6.69 4.59 -13.06
C HIS A 27 -7.58 4.32 -14.27
N GLU A 28 -6.96 4.18 -15.44
CA GLU A 28 -7.62 3.80 -16.68
C GLU A 28 -7.81 2.28 -16.73
N THR A 29 -9.06 1.85 -16.60
CA THR A 29 -9.47 0.43 -16.66
C THR A 29 -10.06 0.03 -18.01
N GLY A 30 -10.00 0.91 -19.02
CA GLY A 30 -10.69 0.71 -20.29
C GLY A 30 -12.21 0.62 -20.11
N ARG A 31 -12.85 -0.40 -20.71
CA ARG A 31 -14.27 -0.69 -20.49
C ARG A 31 -14.42 -1.71 -19.37
N SER A 32 -14.57 -1.18 -18.15
CA SER A 32 -14.86 -1.97 -16.95
C SER A 32 -16.04 -2.94 -17.17
N LEU A 33 -15.81 -4.22 -16.87
CA LEU A 33 -16.86 -5.24 -16.86
C LEU A 33 -17.76 -5.11 -15.63
N ASN A 34 -17.14 -4.80 -14.49
CA ASN A 34 -17.83 -4.52 -13.24
C ASN A 34 -17.07 -3.46 -12.45
N ARG A 35 -17.63 -2.25 -12.41
CA ARG A 35 -17.00 -1.08 -11.81
C ARG A 35 -16.72 -1.26 -10.31
N ALA A 36 -17.58 -1.98 -9.60
CA ALA A 36 -17.40 -2.19 -8.15
C ALA A 36 -16.20 -3.11 -7.87
N ILE A 37 -16.02 -4.15 -8.70
CA ILE A 37 -14.86 -5.05 -8.58
C ILE A 37 -13.58 -4.29 -8.92
N ASP A 38 -13.58 -3.54 -10.02
CA ASP A 38 -12.40 -2.80 -10.47
C ASP A 38 -11.96 -1.74 -9.45
N LEU A 39 -12.91 -1.03 -8.83
CA LEU A 39 -12.62 -0.10 -7.73
C LEU A 39 -11.98 -0.82 -6.54
N GLY A 40 -12.56 -1.95 -6.11
CA GLY A 40 -11.99 -2.74 -5.01
C GLY A 40 -10.60 -3.29 -5.30
N GLN A 41 -10.29 -3.61 -6.57
CA GLN A 41 -8.94 -4.01 -6.97
C GLN A 41 -7.95 -2.85 -6.91
N VAL A 42 -8.34 -1.65 -7.33
CA VAL A 42 -7.50 -0.45 -7.23
C VAL A 42 -7.22 -0.11 -5.77
N GLU A 43 -8.24 -0.12 -4.92
CA GLU A 43 -8.12 0.16 -3.48
C GLU A 43 -7.26 -0.91 -2.78
N GLY A 44 -7.56 -2.19 -3.00
CA GLY A 44 -6.81 -3.30 -2.41
C GLY A 44 -5.35 -3.32 -2.85
N GLY A 45 -5.09 -3.11 -4.14
CA GLY A 45 -3.74 -3.03 -4.68
C GLY A 45 -2.96 -1.82 -4.13
N PHE A 46 -3.61 -0.68 -3.95
CA PHE A 46 -2.99 0.49 -3.32
C PHE A 46 -2.60 0.21 -1.87
N ILE A 47 -3.52 -0.33 -1.06
CA ILE A 47 -3.25 -0.62 0.36
C ILE A 47 -2.17 -1.69 0.54
N GLN A 48 -2.15 -2.74 -0.29
CA GLN A 48 -1.09 -3.74 -0.28
C GLN A 48 0.27 -3.13 -0.64
N GLY A 49 0.33 -2.31 -1.70
CA GLY A 49 1.57 -1.64 -2.08
C GLY A 49 2.07 -0.64 -1.03
N MET A 50 1.14 0.07 -0.39
CA MET A 50 1.44 0.96 0.73
C MET A 50 2.06 0.18 1.88
N GLY A 51 1.44 -0.92 2.32
CA GLY A 51 1.97 -1.79 3.37
C GLY A 51 3.38 -2.27 3.03
N TRP A 52 3.58 -2.81 1.84
CA TRP A 52 4.88 -3.31 1.37
C TRP A 52 6.00 -2.25 1.41
N LEU A 53 5.71 -1.00 1.04
CA LEU A 53 6.71 0.06 0.96
C LEU A 53 6.98 0.77 2.29
N THR A 54 6.13 0.59 3.30
CA THR A 54 6.15 1.45 4.49
C THR A 54 6.12 0.73 5.83
N THR A 55 5.42 -0.41 5.95
CA THR A 55 5.18 -1.06 7.25
C THR A 55 5.51 -2.54 7.26
N GLU A 56 5.37 -3.24 6.13
CA GLU A 56 5.62 -4.67 6.08
C GLU A 56 7.12 -4.94 6.09
N GLU A 57 7.54 -5.75 7.07
CA GLU A 57 8.92 -6.17 7.21
C GLU A 57 9.01 -7.70 7.33
N LEU A 58 9.80 -8.29 6.44
CA LEU A 58 10.23 -9.66 6.62
C LEU A 58 11.54 -9.65 7.39
N TRP A 59 11.53 -10.24 8.59
CA TRP A 59 12.71 -10.32 9.43
C TRP A 59 13.22 -11.77 9.48
N TRP A 60 14.50 -11.95 9.17
CA TRP A 60 15.20 -13.24 9.25
C TRP A 60 16.28 -13.17 10.32
N ASP A 61 16.49 -14.27 11.03
CA ASP A 61 17.60 -14.39 11.96
C ASP A 61 18.92 -14.78 11.27
N ASP A 62 20.04 -14.76 12.02
CA ASP A 62 21.38 -15.10 11.52
C ASP A 62 21.50 -16.55 11.00
N LYS A 63 20.50 -17.40 11.25
CA LYS A 63 20.43 -18.78 10.77
C LYS A 63 19.51 -18.92 9.54
N GLY A 64 19.03 -17.81 8.99
CA GLY A 64 18.16 -17.76 7.80
C GLY A 64 16.71 -18.15 8.07
N ARG A 65 16.25 -18.20 9.33
CA ARG A 65 14.86 -18.55 9.64
C ARG A 65 14.00 -17.29 9.61
N LEU A 66 12.86 -17.34 8.92
CA LEU A 66 11.86 -16.27 8.97
C LEU A 66 11.27 -16.19 10.37
N ARG A 67 11.22 -14.98 10.92
CA ARG A 67 10.78 -14.72 12.28
C ARG A 67 9.40 -14.07 12.32
N THR A 68 9.05 -13.28 11.31
CA THR A 68 7.70 -12.72 11.06
C THR A 68 6.79 -13.73 10.33
N HIS A 69 6.72 -14.95 10.85
CA HIS A 69 5.96 -16.07 10.27
C HIS A 69 4.51 -16.16 10.81
N ALA A 70 4.14 -15.28 11.73
CA ALA A 70 2.82 -15.16 12.33
C ALA A 70 2.47 -13.65 12.47
N PRO A 71 1.17 -13.29 12.47
CA PRO A 71 0.72 -11.92 12.69
C PRO A 71 1.18 -11.34 14.03
#